data_AF-A0AAX1SKP2-F1
#
_entry.id   AF-A0AAX1SKP2-F1
#
_cell.length_a   1.000
_cell.length_b   1.000
_cell.length_c   1.000
_cell.angle_alpha   90.00
_cell.angle_beta   90.00
_cell.angle_gamma   90.00
#
_symmetry.space_group_name_H-M   'P 1'
#
loop_
_entity.id
_entity.type
_entity.pdbx_description
1 polymer ?
#
loop_
_entity_poly.entity_id
_entity_poly.type
_entity_poly.pdbx_seq_one_letter_code
_entity_poly.pdbx_strand_id
1 'polypeptide(L)'
;MKQDKYFELLVYMITSAAGLKGEPRIYGPLRMIEASGRLCMLMLEENPDNQDLKELAEIIEAGKHKTASDEDGFYQMLQDAAAKLVDLL
;
A
#
# COMPACT_ATOMS: atom_id res chain seq x y z
N MET A 1 12.24 12.91 12.70
CA MET A 1 11.05 13.77 12.55
C MET A 1 10.42 13.83 11.15
N LYS A 2 11.08 13.45 10.05
CA LYS A 2 10.44 13.15 8.73
C LYS A 2 11.33 12.25 7.90
N GLN A 3 12.63 12.57 7.91
CA GLN A 3 13.71 11.72 7.40
C GLN A 3 13.62 10.28 7.94
N ASP A 4 13.30 10.14 9.23
CA ASP A 4 13.13 8.83 9.86
C ASP A 4 11.97 8.01 9.24
N LYS A 5 10.85 8.64 8.88
CA LYS A 5 9.69 7.93 8.32
C LYS A 5 9.92 7.48 6.87
N TYR A 6 10.60 8.30 6.07
CA TYR A 6 11.05 7.89 4.74
C TYR A 6 12.06 6.74 4.84
N PHE A 7 12.96 6.79 5.82
CA PHE A 7 13.90 5.71 6.07
C PHE A 7 13.21 4.43 6.55
N GLU A 8 12.19 4.52 7.41
CA GLU A 8 11.36 3.40 7.82
C GLU A 8 10.64 2.75 6.64
N LEU A 9 10.06 3.54 5.72
CA LEU A 9 9.45 3.03 4.50
C LEU A 9 10.49 2.34 3.60
N LEU A 10 11.67 2.94 3.44
CA LEU A 10 12.76 2.35 2.67
C LEU A 10 13.24 1.02 3.27
N VAL A 11 13.42 0.96 4.59
CA VAL A 11 13.77 -0.27 5.32
C VAL A 11 12.68 -1.32 5.11
N TYR A 12 11.41 -0.95 5.26
CA TYR A 12 10.28 -1.85 5.04
C TYR A 12 10.28 -2.42 3.62
N MET A 13 10.46 -1.59 2.59
CA MET A 13 10.47 -2.05 1.19
C MET A 13 11.62 -3.01 0.89
N ILE A 14 12.85 -2.65 1.32
CA ILE A 14 14.05 -3.46 1.06
C ILE A 14 13.99 -4.79 1.80
N THR A 15 13.64 -4.77 3.09
CA THR A 15 13.56 -5.99 3.91
C THR A 15 12.41 -6.89 3.46
N SER A 16 11.27 -6.31 3.06
CA SER A 16 10.16 -7.06 2.48
C SER A 16 10.58 -7.76 1.19
N ALA A 17 11.23 -7.05 0.26
CA ALA A 17 11.70 -7.63 -1.00
C ALA A 17 12.74 -8.75 -0.77
N ALA A 18 13.71 -8.53 0.12
CA ALA A 18 14.71 -9.54 0.47
C ALA A 18 14.07 -10.79 1.11
N GLY A 19 13.00 -10.60 1.89
CA GLY A 19 12.27 -11.68 2.56
C GLY A 19 11.35 -12.50 1.66
N LEU A 20 11.02 -12.06 0.44
CA LEU A 20 10.11 -12.79 -0.45
C LEU A 20 10.64 -14.14 -0.95
N LYS A 21 11.94 -14.41 -0.81
CA LYS A 21 12.53 -15.67 -1.27
C LYS A 21 11.96 -16.85 -0.47
N GLY A 22 11.12 -17.65 -1.12
CA GLY A 22 10.50 -18.85 -0.52
C GLY A 22 9.12 -18.59 0.11
N GLU A 23 8.62 -17.35 0.06
CA GLU A 23 7.29 -16.98 0.53
C GLU A 23 6.21 -17.23 -0.55
N PRO A 24 4.92 -17.32 -0.17
CA PRO A 24 3.81 -17.36 -1.11
C PRO A 24 3.84 -16.20 -2.10
N ARG A 25 3.52 -16.46 -3.37
CA ARG A 25 3.60 -15.44 -4.45
C ARG A 25 2.75 -14.20 -4.16
N ILE A 26 1.60 -14.37 -3.51
CA ILE A 26 0.68 -13.30 -3.14
C ILE A 26 1.30 -12.26 -2.19
N TYR A 27 2.36 -12.62 -1.46
CA TYR A 27 3.05 -11.70 -0.56
C TYR A 27 3.80 -10.59 -1.31
N GLY A 28 4.22 -10.80 -2.55
CA GLY A 28 4.83 -9.75 -3.36
C GLY A 28 3.89 -8.56 -3.55
N PRO A 29 2.70 -8.76 -4.17
CA PRO A 29 1.67 -7.74 -4.27
C PRO A 29 1.23 -7.17 -2.91
N LEU A 30 1.08 -8.01 -1.87
CA LEU A 30 0.72 -7.54 -0.53
C LEU A 30 1.73 -6.53 0.03
N ARG A 31 3.03 -6.85 -0.02
CA ARG A 31 4.08 -5.94 0.48
C ARG A 31 4.16 -4.66 -0.34
N MET A 32 3.92 -4.75 -1.65
CA MET A 32 3.88 -3.58 -2.51
C MET A 32 2.71 -2.65 -2.15
N ILE A 33 1.50 -3.19 -1.96
CA ILE A 33 0.34 -2.36 -1.62
C ILE A 33 0.43 -1.80 -0.18
N GLU A 34 1.01 -2.55 0.76
CA GLU A 34 1.33 -2.05 2.10
C GLU A 34 2.33 -0.89 2.06
N ALA A 35 3.36 -0.97 1.20
CA ALA A 35 4.29 0.15 0.99
C ALA A 35 3.57 1.37 0.39
N SER A 36 2.69 1.16 -0.60
CA SER A 36 1.88 2.23 -1.19
C SER A 36 0.98 2.91 -0.17
N GLY A 37 0.31 2.15 0.72
CA GLY A 37 -0.51 2.70 1.80
C GLY A 37 0.31 3.55 2.78
N ARG A 38 1.50 3.09 3.17
CA ARG A 38 2.44 3.88 4.00
C ARG A 38 2.87 5.17 3.30
N LEU A 39 3.12 5.13 2.00
CA LEU A 39 3.44 6.32 1.22
C LEU A 39 2.26 7.31 1.18
N CYS A 40 1.02 6.82 1.03
CA CYS A 40 -0.18 7.68 1.11
C CYS A 40 -0.24 8.43 2.44
N MET A 41 0.06 7.75 3.56
CA MET A 41 0.10 8.40 4.87
C MET A 41 1.17 9.50 4.96
N LEU A 42 2.36 9.27 4.39
CA LEU A 42 3.41 10.31 4.34
C LEU A 42 2.99 11.51 3.51
N MET A 43 2.33 11.27 2.37
CA MET A 43 1.81 12.33 1.51
C MET A 43 0.68 13.11 2.20
N LEU A 44 -0.18 12.44 2.97
CA LEU A 44 -1.24 13.08 3.77
C LEU A 44 -0.69 13.93 4.93
N GLU A 45 0.49 13.63 5.46
CA GLU A 45 1.15 14.53 6.43
C GLU A 45 1.52 15.88 5.82
N GLU A 46 1.79 15.93 4.52
CA GLU A 46 2.08 17.17 3.78
C GLU A 46 0.80 17.87 3.29
N ASN A 47 -0.21 17.09 2.91
CA ASN A 47 -1.49 17.58 2.43
C ASN A 47 -2.68 16.85 3.11
N PRO A 48 -3.01 17.22 4.36
CA PRO A 48 -4.00 16.50 5.16
C PRO A 48 -5.42 16.57 4.63
N ASP A 49 -5.72 17.52 3.74
CA ASP A 49 -7.08 17.74 3.23
C ASP A 49 -7.35 17.04 1.88
N ASN A 50 -6.36 16.34 1.33
CA ASN A 50 -6.52 15.57 0.09
C ASN A 50 -7.46 14.37 0.29
N GLN A 51 -8.71 14.51 -0.15
CA GLN A 51 -9.74 13.47 0.00
C GLN A 51 -9.48 12.25 -0.89
N ASP A 52 -9.04 12.45 -2.13
CA ASP A 52 -8.75 11.35 -3.05
C ASP A 52 -7.64 10.44 -2.52
N LEU A 53 -6.64 11.02 -1.87
CA LEU A 53 -5.56 10.28 -1.24
C LEU A 53 -6.00 9.55 0.04
N LYS A 54 -6.95 10.11 0.81
CA LYS A 54 -7.58 9.41 1.95
C LYS A 54 -8.38 8.22 1.47
N GLU A 55 -9.21 8.39 0.46
CA GLU A 55 -10.01 7.32 -0.13
C GLU A 55 -9.11 6.20 -0.67
N LEU A 56 -8.01 6.54 -1.36
CA LEU A 56 -7.02 5.56 -1.80
C LEU A 56 -6.41 4.78 -0.61
N ALA A 57 -6.04 5.47 0.47
CA ALA A 57 -5.49 4.82 1.67
C ALA A 57 -6.52 3.88 2.33
N GLU A 58 -7.79 4.27 2.36
CA GLU A 58 -8.89 3.45 2.90
C GLU A 58 -9.15 2.19 2.05
N ILE A 59 -9.14 2.31 0.72
CA ILE A 59 -9.26 1.16 -0.19
C ILE A 59 -8.15 0.14 0.10
N ILE A 60 -6.91 0.60 0.24
CA ILE A 60 -5.75 -0.23 0.53
C ILE A 60 -5.89 -0.90 1.90
N GLU A 61 -6.23 -0.13 2.94
CA GLU A 61 -6.33 -0.64 4.31
C GLU A 61 -7.42 -1.72 4.45
N ALA A 62 -8.58 -1.49 3.82
CA ALA A 62 -9.70 -2.42 3.86
C ALA A 62 -9.42 -3.73 3.10
N GLY A 63 -8.65 -3.68 2.01
CA GLY A 63 -8.43 -4.84 1.15
C GLY A 63 -7.18 -5.67 1.46
N LYS A 64 -6.12 -5.10 2.05
CA LYS A 64 -4.83 -5.79 2.23
C LYS A 64 -4.93 -7.09 3.05
N HIS A 65 -5.91 -7.18 3.96
CA HIS A 65 -6.11 -8.34 4.83
C HIS A 65 -6.83 -9.51 4.16
N LYS A 66 -7.36 -9.33 2.94
CA LYS A 66 -8.09 -10.38 2.22
C LYS A 66 -7.20 -11.51 1.70
N THR A 67 -5.88 -11.34 1.69
CA THR A 67 -4.92 -12.31 1.13
C THR A 67 -5.03 -13.74 1.68
N ALA A 68 -5.53 -13.92 2.90
CA ALA A 68 -5.70 -15.26 3.50
C ALA A 68 -7.13 -15.83 3.40
N SER A 69 -8.14 -14.99 3.12
CA SER A 69 -9.57 -15.37 3.16
C SER A 69 -10.31 -15.20 1.84
N ASP A 70 -9.82 -14.35 0.95
CA ASP A 70 -10.44 -13.95 -0.30
C ASP A 70 -9.38 -13.37 -1.27
N GLU A 71 -8.63 -14.24 -1.93
CA GLU A 71 -7.56 -13.84 -2.86
C GLU A 71 -8.11 -13.05 -4.06
N ASP A 72 -9.27 -13.44 -4.61
CA ASP A 72 -9.92 -12.70 -5.70
C ASP A 72 -10.30 -11.29 -5.25
N GLY A 73 -10.88 -11.15 -4.05
CA GLY A 73 -11.20 -9.85 -3.48
C GLY A 73 -9.98 -9.00 -3.13
N PHE A 74 -8.81 -9.61 -2.87
CA PHE A 74 -7.55 -8.88 -2.76
C PHE A 74 -7.12 -8.32 -4.11
N TYR A 75 -7.15 -9.13 -5.17
CA TYR A 75 -6.79 -8.67 -6.52
C TYR A 75 -7.77 -7.64 -7.07
N GLN A 76 -9.06 -7.75 -6.76
CA GLN A 76 -10.04 -6.71 -7.10
C GLN A 76 -9.70 -5.38 -6.42
N MET A 77 -9.33 -5.39 -5.12
CA MET A 77 -8.88 -4.17 -4.46
C MET A 77 -7.66 -3.55 -5.15
N LEU A 78 -6.71 -4.35 -5.63
CA LEU A 78 -5.57 -3.81 -6.39
C LEU A 78 -6.03 -3.08 -7.67
N GLN A 79 -7.07 -3.58 -8.36
CA GLN A 79 -7.66 -2.90 -9.51
C GLN A 79 -8.38 -1.62 -9.10
N ASP A 80 -9.12 -1.65 -7.99
CA ASP A 80 -9.83 -0.47 -7.48
C ASP A 80 -8.85 0.64 -7.07
N ALA A 81 -7.75 0.28 -6.40
CA ALA A 81 -6.68 1.21 -6.05
C ALA A 81 -5.99 1.80 -7.29
N ALA A 82 -5.75 0.97 -8.31
CA ALA A 82 -5.19 1.44 -9.58
C ALA A 82 -6.13 2.37 -10.33
N ALA A 83 -7.44 2.10 -10.31
CA ALA A 83 -8.46 2.97 -10.91
C ALA A 83 -8.54 4.31 -10.17
N LYS A 84 -8.50 4.32 -8.83
CA LYS A 84 -8.54 5.55 -8.02
C LYS A 84 -7.36 6.49 -8.31
N LEU A 85 -6.20 5.95 -8.68
CA LEU A 85 -5.05 6.78 -9.08
C LEU A 85 -5.31 7.62 -10.34
N VAL A 86 -6.27 7.25 -11.19
CA VAL A 86 -6.66 8.08 -12.35
C VAL A 86 -7.30 9.39 -11.90
N ASP A 87 -8.01 9.41 -10.78
CA ASP A 87 -8.65 10.61 -10.22
C ASP A 87 -7.63 11.58 -9.58
N LEU A 88 -6.40 11.10 -9.32
CA LEU A 88 -5.32 11.85 -8.69
C LEU A 88 -4.36 12.52 -9.70
N LEU A 89 -4.56 12.29 -11.01
CA LEU A 89 -3.75 12.83 -12.12
C LEU A 89 -4.44 14.00 -12.82
#